data_AF-A0A960LT22-F1
#
_entry.id   AF-A0A960LT22-F1
#
_cell.length_a   1.000
_cell.length_b   1.000
_cell.length_c   1.000
_cell.angle_alpha   90.00
_cell.angle_beta   90.00
_cell.angle_gamma   90.00
#
_symmetry.space_group_name_H-M   'P 1'
#
loop_
_entity.id
_entity.type
_entity.pdbx_description
1 polymer ?
#
loop_
_entity_poly.entity_id
_entity_poly.type
_entity_poly.pdbx_seq_one_letter_code
_entity_poly.pdbx_strand_id
1 'polypeptide(L)' 'NLLGFDPNTGEPATWPLRYGMISWSAELKDLKPGHYEFRVRSVDLNGFAQPEPRAYQKAGKNAVEAHRFEVS' A
#
# COMPACT_ATOMS: atom_id res chain seq x y z
N ASN A 1 -24.54 -4.93 -13.36
CA ASN A 1 -23.25 -4.93 -14.08
C ASN A 1 -22.34 -3.96 -13.34
N LEU A 2 -21.28 -4.46 -12.69
CA LEU A 2 -20.32 -3.67 -11.94
C LEU A 2 -19.03 -3.59 -12.76
N LEU A 3 -18.55 -2.37 -13.03
CA LEU A 3 -17.37 -2.18 -13.88
C LEU A 3 -16.16 -2.92 -13.31
N GLY A 4 -15.55 -3.80 -14.10
CA GLY A 4 -14.36 -4.55 -13.73
C GLY A 4 -14.63 -5.88 -13.01
N PHE A 5 -15.89 -6.30 -12.86
CA PHE A 5 -16.28 -7.57 -12.26
C PHE A 5 -17.05 -8.46 -13.25
N ASP A 6 -16.82 -9.76 -13.17
CA ASP A 6 -17.58 -10.73 -13.95
C ASP A 6 -19.03 -10.80 -13.43
N PRO A 7 -20.04 -10.71 -14.32
CA PRO A 7 -21.44 -10.60 -13.91
C PRO A 7 -22.05 -11.92 -13.41
N ASN A 8 -21.43 -13.07 -13.69
CA ASN A 8 -21.92 -14.39 -13.30
C ASN A 8 -21.31 -14.87 -11.97
N THR A 9 -20.04 -14.56 -11.75
CA THR A 9 -19.24 -14.99 -10.60
C THR A 9 -19.11 -13.91 -9.54
N GLY A 10 -19.19 -12.63 -9.92
CA GLY A 10 -18.92 -11.50 -9.05
C GLY A 10 -17.43 -11.30 -8.74
N GLU A 11 -16.53 -12.02 -9.40
CA GLU A 11 -15.09 -11.92 -9.21
C GLU A 11 -14.49 -10.74 -10.01
N PRO A 12 -13.39 -10.13 -9.54
CA PRO A 12 -12.71 -9.10 -10.30
C PRO A 12 -12.05 -9.69 -11.56
N ALA A 13 -12.25 -9.04 -12.72
CA ALA A 13 -11.71 -9.50 -14.00
C ALA A 13 -10.17 -9.47 -14.07
N THR A 14 -9.53 -8.65 -13.23
CA THR A 14 -8.08 -8.62 -13.03
C THR A 14 -7.78 -8.37 -11.56
N TRP A 15 -6.68 -8.94 -11.05
CA TRP A 15 -6.19 -8.61 -9.72
C TRP A 15 -4.80 -7.95 -9.79
N PRO A 16 -4.61 -6.74 -9.22
CA PRO A 16 -5.65 -5.88 -8.63
C PRO A 16 -6.57 -5.22 -9.66
N LEU A 17 -7.73 -4.74 -9.22
CA LEU A 17 -8.68 -4.03 -10.06
C LEU A 17 -8.12 -2.67 -10.50
N ARG A 18 -8.11 -2.39 -11.81
CA ARG A 18 -7.68 -1.08 -12.33
C ARG A 18 -8.60 0.03 -11.83
N TYR A 19 -7.98 1.15 -11.42
CA TYR A 19 -8.67 2.31 -10.83
C TYR A 19 -9.44 2.03 -9.52
N GLY A 20 -9.22 0.86 -8.91
CA GLY A 20 -9.68 0.54 -7.57
C GLY A 20 -8.68 0.98 -6.50
N MET A 21 -9.18 1.20 -5.29
CA MET A 21 -8.34 1.29 -4.09
C MET A 21 -8.22 -0.11 -3.48
N ILE A 22 -7.04 -0.45 -2.97
CA ILE A 22 -6.78 -1.72 -2.31
C ILE A 22 -6.59 -1.46 -0.81
N SER A 23 -7.29 -2.24 0.02
CA SER A 23 -6.97 -2.34 1.44
C SER A 23 -6.01 -3.49 1.67
N TRP A 24 -5.02 -3.27 2.54
CA TRP A 24 -4.06 -4.29 2.95
C TRP A 24 -3.95 -4.29 4.48
N SER A 25 -3.53 -5.41 5.05
CA SER A 25 -3.20 -5.53 6.46
C SER A 25 -1.97 -6.41 6.63
N ALA A 26 -1.22 -6.18 7.70
CA ALA A 26 -0.10 -7.01 8.10
C ALA A 26 -0.18 -7.23 9.61
N GLU A 27 0.07 -8.46 10.05
CA GLU A 27 0.15 -8.82 11.47
C GLU A 27 1.62 -9.11 11.81
N LEU A 28 2.18 -8.35 12.74
CA LEU A 28 3.53 -8.55 13.28
C LEU A 28 3.42 -9.27 14.62
N LYS A 29 3.93 -10.50 14.71
CA LYS A 29 3.92 -11.32 15.92
C LYS A 29 5.29 -11.35 16.58
N ASP A 30 5.28 -11.61 17.88
CA ASP A 30 6.49 -11.88 18.67
C ASP A 30 7.57 -10.77 18.57
N LEU A 31 7.12 -9.51 18.46
CA LEU A 31 8.02 -8.36 18.53
C LEU A 31 8.67 -8.30 19.92
N LYS A 32 9.99 -8.21 19.93
CA LYS A 32 10.74 -8.01 21.18
C LYS A 32 10.48 -6.59 21.71
N PRO A 33 10.55 -6.36 23.03
CA PRO A 33 10.48 -5.01 23.58
C PRO A 33 11.50 -4.07 22.90
N GLY A 34 11.05 -2.88 22.52
CA GLY A 34 11.87 -1.93 21.77
C GLY A 34 11.08 -0.86 21.03
N HIS A 35 11.82 0.05 20.40
CA HIS A 35 11.27 1.13 19.59
C HIS A 35 11.32 0.76 18.11
N TYR A 36 10.20 0.91 17.42
CA TYR A 36 10.05 0.52 16.02
C TYR A 36 9.54 1.68 15.17
N GLU A 37 9.91 1.66 13.89
CA GLU A 37 9.32 2.49 12.85
C GLU A 37 8.74 1.57 11.77
N PHE A 38 7.43 1.62 11.59
CA PHE A 38 6.71 0.90 10.54
C PHE A 38 6.53 1.81 9.34
N ARG A 39 6.89 1.31 8.16
CA ARG A 39 6.75 2.02 6.88
C ARG A 39 6.07 1.16 5.84
N VAL A 40 5.29 1.80 4.97
CA VAL A 40 4.57 1.13 3.89
C VAL A 40 4.74 1.91 2.60
N ARG A 41 4.95 1.19 1.50
CA ARG A 41 4.96 1.75 0.15
C ARG A 41 4.22 0.81 -0.81
N SER A 42 3.53 1.38 -1.80
CA SER A 42 3.02 0.65 -2.95
C SER A 42 4.08 0.54 -4.06
N VAL A 43 3.98 -0.54 -4.84
CA VAL A 43 4.73 -0.76 -6.09
C VAL A 43 3.71 -1.11 -7.17
N ASP A 44 3.74 -0.39 -8.29
CA ASP A 44 2.81 -0.65 -9.39
C ASP A 44 3.25 -1.82 -10.28
N LEU A 45 2.41 -2.20 -11.26
CA LEU A 45 2.70 -3.29 -12.19
C LEU A 45 3.89 -3.03 -13.13
N ASN A 46 4.36 -1.79 -13.23
CA ASN A 46 5.55 -1.42 -13.98
C ASN A 46 6.83 -1.44 -13.10
N GLY A 47 6.69 -1.78 -11.81
CA GLY A 47 7.79 -1.77 -10.85
C GLY A 47 8.12 -0.38 -10.30
N PHE A 48 7.28 0.63 -10.52
CA PHE A 48 7.49 1.95 -9.95
C PHE A 48 7.00 2.00 -8.50
N ALA A 49 7.94 2.15 -7.57
CA ALA A 49 7.66 2.36 -6.16
C ALA A 49 7.31 3.83 -5.87
N GLN A 50 6.60 4.07 -4.76
CA GLN A 50 6.48 5.42 -4.21
C GLN A 50 7.87 6.04 -4.01
N PRO A 51 8.04 7.34 -4.34
CA PRO A 51 9.34 7.98 -4.30
C PRO A 51 9.82 8.18 -2.86
N GLU A 52 11.08 7.84 -2.59
CA GLU A 52 11.83 8.45 -1.49
C GLU A 52 11.95 9.98 -1.74
N PRO A 53 12.19 10.82 -0.71
CA PRO A 53 12.02 12.27 -0.79
C PRO A 53 12.57 12.86 -2.10
N ARG A 54 11.68 13.27 -3.01
CA ARG A 54 12.10 13.81 -4.31
C ARG A 54 12.71 15.17 -4.08
N ALA A 55 13.85 15.45 -4.72
CA ALA A 55 14.49 16.76 -4.67
C ALA A 55 13.60 17.92 -5.20
N TYR A 56 12.56 17.61 -5.98
CA TYR A 56 11.65 18.59 -6.58
C TYR A 56 10.22 18.45 -6.04
N GLN A 57 9.69 19.53 -5.44
CA GLN A 57 8.36 19.61 -4.82
C GLN A 57 7.17 19.67 -5.80
N LYS A 58 7.39 19.53 -7.11
CA LYS A 58 6.35 19.74 -8.14
C LYS A 58 5.38 18.56 -8.36
N ALA A 59 5.38 17.53 -7.53
CA ALA A 59 4.43 16.42 -7.67
C ALA A 59 4.00 15.82 -6.33
N GLY A 60 2.68 15.67 -6.17
CA GLY A 60 1.92 14.75 -5.29
C GLY A 60 2.45 14.47 -3.87
N LYS A 61 1.60 14.66 -2.86
CA LYS A 61 1.84 14.22 -1.48
C LYS A 61 1.88 12.68 -1.39
N ASN A 62 2.95 12.06 -1.87
CA ASN A 62 3.12 10.60 -2.00
C ASN A 62 4.35 10.07 -1.24
N ALA A 63 4.77 10.78 -0.18
CA ALA A 63 5.86 10.32 0.68
C ALA A 63 5.51 8.96 1.32
N VAL A 64 6.52 8.14 1.58
CA VAL A 64 6.37 6.90 2.35
C VAL A 64 5.96 7.27 3.77
N GLU A 65 4.80 6.77 4.21
CA GLU A 65 4.30 7.01 5.56
C GLU A 65 5.15 6.25 6.58
N ALA A 66 5.35 6.85 7.75
CA ALA A 66 6.07 6.26 8.86
C ALA A 66 5.23 6.36 10.14
N HIS A 67 5.02 5.22 10.79
CA HIS A 67 4.36 5.11 12.09
C HIS A 67 5.37 4.60 13.12
N ARG A 68 5.62 5.38 14.17
CA ARG A 68 6.54 5.02 15.26
C ARG A 68 5.75 4.49 16.44
N PHE A 69 6.21 3.37 17.01
CA PHE A 69 5.58 2.75 18.16
C PHE A 69 6.62 2.04 19.04
N GLU A 70 6.23 1.79 20.28
CA GLU A 70 7.03 1.06 21.27
C GLU A 70 6.33 -0.24 21.63
N VAL A 71 7.11 -1.31 21.80
CA VAL A 71 6.67 -2.57 22.38
C VAL A 71 7.33 -2.68 23.75
N SER A 72 6.53 -2.88 24.79
CA SER A 72 6.98 -3.03 26.18
C SER A 72 6.95 -4.48 26.67
#